data_AF-A0A319DQY5-F1
#
_entry.id   AF-A0A319DQY5-F1
#
_cell.length_a   1.000
_cell.length_b   1.000
_cell.length_c   1.000
_cell.angle_alpha   90.00
_cell.angle_beta   90.00
_cell.angle_gamma   90.00
#
_symmetry.space_group_name_H-M   'P 1'
#
loop_
_entity.id
_entity.type
_entity.pdbx_description
1 polymer ?
#
loop_
_entity_poly.entity_id
_entity_poly.type
_entity_poly.pdbx_seq_one_letter_code
_entity_poly.pdbx_strand_id
1 'polypeptide(L)'
;MFLILSRASGTTAFHPIRAQPFKGFIRLLAYTTPRSMRLPYAPSTPPTADPATEDIYTRIAARRHPRPLIPLDLSLLHSPPVADGWNSFLGAIRTQTVVNQGLLELAICRVAVLTSAIYEWNAHAPLALKGGIGPKELHAVLTLPSLADGAVETSRALEQSVLTAQQKAIMRYTDEMTQTVRVQDETFARLQQVGFSDREIVELTTAVAGYNCVSRVLVALDVGENNNKAMRSVEELAAGLK
;
A
#
# COMPACT_ATOMS: atom_id res chain seq x y z
N MET A 1 2.61 -66.78 -4.53
CA MET A 1 2.84 -67.22 -3.14
C MET A 1 1.69 -66.69 -2.31
N PHE A 2 0.77 -67.58 -1.93
CA PHE A 2 -0.36 -67.31 -1.04
C PHE A 2 0.14 -66.93 0.36
N LEU A 3 -0.56 -66.01 1.04
CA LEU A 3 -1.03 -66.28 2.41
C LEU A 3 -2.14 -65.29 2.83
N ILE A 4 -3.11 -65.89 3.50
CA ILE A 4 -4.44 -65.44 3.88
C ILE A 4 -4.51 -65.46 5.42
N LEU A 5 -5.43 -64.65 5.99
CA LEU A 5 -5.92 -64.56 7.40
C LEU A 5 -5.00 -63.84 8.40
N SER A 6 -5.50 -63.08 9.38
CA SER A 6 -6.71 -63.27 10.18
C SER A 6 -7.20 -61.96 10.81
N ARG A 7 -8.54 -61.79 10.90
CA ARG A 7 -9.22 -60.74 11.67
C ARG A 7 -9.26 -61.15 13.14
N ALA A 8 -8.98 -60.21 14.05
CA ALA A 8 -9.35 -60.31 15.46
C ALA A 8 -10.19 -59.08 15.85
N SER A 9 -11.44 -59.34 16.23
CA SER A 9 -12.41 -58.40 16.78
C SER A 9 -12.22 -58.27 18.29
N GLY A 10 -11.91 -57.06 18.77
CA GLY A 10 -11.87 -56.72 20.19
C GLY A 10 -12.80 -55.53 20.47
N THR A 11 -13.91 -55.78 21.15
CA THR A 11 -14.83 -54.77 21.69
C THR A 11 -14.33 -54.29 23.05
N THR A 12 -13.88 -53.05 23.15
CA THR A 12 -13.59 -52.38 24.44
C THR A 12 -14.68 -51.37 24.76
N ALA A 13 -15.40 -51.60 25.86
CA ALA A 13 -16.40 -50.70 26.41
C ALA A 13 -15.76 -49.46 27.05
N PHE A 14 -16.21 -48.26 26.68
CA PHE A 14 -15.80 -46.99 27.30
C PHE A 14 -16.72 -46.65 28.48
N HIS A 15 -16.14 -46.43 29.66
CA HIS A 15 -16.80 -45.79 30.81
C HIS A 15 -16.60 -44.26 30.72
N PRO A 16 -17.63 -43.42 30.93
CA PRO A 16 -17.46 -41.98 30.94
C PRO A 16 -16.88 -41.51 32.29
N ILE A 17 -15.75 -40.82 32.26
CA ILE A 17 -15.19 -40.08 33.39
C ILE A 17 -15.94 -38.74 33.50
N ARG A 18 -16.55 -38.48 34.66
CA ARG A 18 -17.29 -37.26 34.97
C ARG A 18 -16.30 -36.13 35.31
N ALA A 19 -16.14 -35.15 34.44
CA ALA A 19 -15.34 -33.95 34.71
C ALA A 19 -16.09 -32.99 35.65
N GLN A 20 -15.42 -32.51 36.71
CA GLN A 20 -15.90 -31.40 37.55
C GLN A 20 -15.35 -30.06 37.04
N PRO A 21 -16.11 -28.96 37.08
CA PRO A 21 -15.65 -27.68 36.57
C PRO A 21 -14.72 -26.99 37.57
N PHE A 22 -13.49 -26.69 37.12
CA PHE A 22 -12.57 -25.78 37.79
C PHE A 22 -13.09 -24.34 37.67
N LYS A 23 -13.50 -23.73 38.78
CA LYS A 23 -13.83 -22.30 38.84
C LYS A 23 -12.54 -21.49 39.05
N GLY A 24 -11.80 -21.25 37.97
CA GLY A 24 -10.67 -20.32 37.95
C GLY A 24 -11.12 -18.93 37.48
N PHE A 25 -11.00 -17.92 38.33
CA PHE A 25 -11.16 -16.52 37.95
C PHE A 25 -10.00 -16.09 37.04
N ILE A 26 -10.25 -15.98 35.73
CA ILE A 26 -9.33 -15.32 34.80
C ILE A 26 -9.60 -13.81 34.89
N ARG A 27 -8.73 -13.09 35.61
CA ARG A 27 -8.72 -11.63 35.57
C ARG A 27 -8.02 -11.22 34.26
N LEU A 28 -8.82 -10.97 33.23
CA LEU A 28 -8.34 -10.43 31.95
C LEU A 28 -7.84 -9.00 32.21
N LEU A 29 -6.53 -8.84 32.43
CA LEU A 29 -5.90 -7.52 32.39
C LEU A 29 -5.97 -7.05 30.94
N ALA A 30 -6.90 -6.14 30.65
CA ALA A 30 -6.90 -5.40 29.41
C ALA A 30 -5.63 -4.52 29.40
N TYR A 31 -4.54 -5.03 28.82
CA TYR A 31 -3.44 -4.20 28.38
C TYR A 31 -3.98 -3.36 27.23
N THR A 32 -4.42 -2.14 27.53
CA THR A 32 -4.53 -1.09 26.52
C THR A 32 -3.11 -0.66 26.19
N THR A 33 -2.44 -1.45 25.35
CA THR A 33 -1.25 -0.97 24.64
C THR A 33 -1.68 0.27 23.87
N PRO A 34 -1.01 1.43 24.01
CA PRO A 34 -1.31 2.58 23.18
C PRO A 34 -1.32 2.12 21.71
N ARG A 35 -2.34 2.54 20.94
CA ARG A 35 -2.46 2.23 19.52
C ARG A 35 -1.26 2.82 18.79
N SER A 36 -0.15 2.10 18.76
CA SER A 36 0.82 2.17 17.69
C SER A 36 0.27 1.36 16.52
N MET A 37 0.96 1.46 15.39
CA MET A 37 1.00 0.41 14.39
C MET A 37 1.21 -0.97 15.07
N ARG A 38 1.09 -2.09 14.35
CA ARG A 38 1.15 -3.46 14.94
C ARG A 38 2.42 -3.76 15.76
N LEU A 39 3.44 -2.92 15.67
CA LEU A 39 4.62 -2.87 16.54
C LEU A 39 4.82 -1.44 17.10
N PRO A 40 5.51 -1.24 18.24
CA PRO A 40 5.96 0.10 18.63
C PRO A 40 6.80 0.74 17.54
N TYR A 41 6.77 2.07 17.40
CA TYR A 41 7.68 2.79 16.50
C TYR A 41 9.13 2.67 16.97
N ALA A 42 10.10 2.61 16.05
CA ALA A 42 11.51 2.68 16.40
C ALA A 42 11.86 4.06 17.02
N PRO A 43 12.92 4.16 17.82
CA PRO A 43 13.39 5.44 18.33
C PRO A 43 13.70 6.43 17.20
N SER A 44 13.49 7.73 17.43
CA SER A 44 13.80 8.79 16.47
C SER A 44 15.29 9.13 16.38
N THR A 45 16.10 8.56 17.28
CA THR A 45 17.56 8.64 17.29
C THR A 45 18.16 7.23 17.29
N PRO A 46 19.41 7.05 16.84
CA PRO A 46 20.08 5.75 16.86
C PRO A 46 20.02 5.09 18.23
N PRO A 47 19.56 3.81 18.34
CA PRO A 47 19.52 3.09 19.61
C PRO A 47 20.90 2.57 20.04
N THR A 48 21.86 2.52 19.13
CA THR A 48 23.22 2.01 19.31
C THR A 48 24.23 2.98 18.69
N ALA A 49 25.43 3.04 19.27
CA ALA A 49 26.54 3.85 18.75
C ALA A 49 27.27 3.20 17.55
N ASP A 50 26.52 2.49 16.70
CA ASP A 50 27.05 1.87 15.48
C ASP A 50 27.13 2.94 14.37
N PRO A 51 28.32 3.27 13.84
CA PRO A 51 28.46 4.37 12.89
C PRO A 51 27.61 4.23 11.63
N ALA A 52 27.45 2.99 11.12
CA ALA A 52 26.64 2.75 9.92
C ALA A 52 25.15 3.06 10.18
N THR A 53 24.64 2.69 11.36
CA THR A 53 23.29 3.01 11.80
C THR A 53 23.12 4.53 12.03
N GLU A 54 24.08 5.18 12.68
CA GLU A 54 24.06 6.63 12.93
C GLU A 54 24.01 7.43 11.62
N ASP A 55 24.79 7.02 10.63
CA ASP A 55 24.82 7.64 9.30
C ASP A 55 23.48 7.54 8.58
N ILE A 56 22.81 6.39 8.68
CA ILE A 56 21.47 6.18 8.09
C ILE A 56 20.45 7.09 8.77
N TYR A 57 20.40 7.10 10.10
CA TYR A 57 19.52 7.99 10.85
C TYR A 57 19.73 9.46 10.48
N THR A 58 20.99 9.87 10.34
CA THR A 58 21.37 11.23 9.93
C THR A 58 20.84 11.58 8.55
N ARG A 59 21.03 10.70 7.54
CA ARG A 59 20.50 10.92 6.18
C ARG A 59 18.98 11.02 6.16
N ILE A 60 18.29 10.15 6.89
CA ILE A 60 16.82 10.12 6.93
C ILE A 60 16.28 11.39 7.61
N ALA A 61 16.88 11.82 8.72
CA ALA A 61 16.52 13.05 9.41
C ALA A 61 16.78 14.30 8.54
N ALA A 62 17.94 14.37 7.88
CA ALA A 62 18.29 15.48 6.99
C ALA A 62 17.28 15.65 5.85
N ARG A 63 16.80 14.55 5.26
CA ARG A 63 15.75 14.59 4.22
C ARG A 63 14.41 15.15 4.71
N ARG A 64 14.08 14.98 6.00
CA ARG A 64 12.81 15.46 6.57
C ARG A 64 12.88 16.89 7.07
N HIS A 65 14.06 17.38 7.39
CA HIS A 65 14.28 18.69 7.98
C HIS A 65 13.54 19.83 7.23
N PRO A 66 12.87 20.77 7.94
CA PRO A 66 12.80 20.90 9.40
C PRO A 66 11.71 20.04 10.06
N ARG A 67 11.00 19.21 9.30
CA ARG A 67 9.94 18.35 9.84
C ARG A 67 10.55 17.14 10.55
N PRO A 68 9.87 16.60 11.58
CA PRO A 68 10.31 15.37 12.22
C PRO A 68 10.17 14.17 11.28
N LEU A 69 10.76 13.05 11.70
CA LEU A 69 10.51 11.73 11.11
C LEU A 69 9.00 11.42 11.17
N ILE A 70 8.48 10.87 10.07
CA ILE A 70 7.06 10.50 9.99
C ILE A 70 6.87 9.04 10.44
N PRO A 71 5.62 8.61 10.73
CA PRO A 71 5.35 7.23 11.14
C PRO A 71 6.03 6.17 10.26
N LEU A 72 5.96 6.30 8.93
CA LEU A 72 6.62 5.36 8.01
C LEU A 72 8.15 5.32 8.17
N ASP A 73 8.81 6.46 8.43
CA ASP A 73 10.26 6.47 8.68
C ASP A 73 10.57 5.65 9.94
N LEU A 74 9.84 5.92 11.03
CA LEU A 74 10.02 5.23 12.31
C LEU A 74 9.63 3.75 12.24
N SER A 75 8.70 3.37 11.37
CA SER A 75 8.37 1.97 11.11
C SER A 75 9.52 1.22 10.44
N LEU A 76 10.13 1.84 9.42
CA LEU A 76 11.22 1.22 8.67
C LEU A 76 12.53 1.18 9.46
N LEU A 77 12.74 2.12 10.39
CA LEU A 77 13.94 2.19 11.23
C LEU A 77 14.10 1.02 12.23
N HIS A 78 13.14 0.11 12.33
CA HIS A 78 13.39 -1.23 12.89
C HIS A 78 14.46 -2.01 12.11
N SER A 79 14.69 -1.64 10.85
CA SER A 79 15.79 -2.11 10.01
C SER A 79 16.42 -0.93 9.25
N PRO A 80 17.43 -0.26 9.82
CA PRO A 80 18.06 0.90 9.19
C PRO A 80 18.54 0.64 7.74
N PRO A 81 19.17 -0.50 7.39
CA PRO A 81 19.55 -0.78 6.01
C PRO A 81 18.35 -0.83 5.04
N VAL A 82 17.21 -1.37 5.48
CA VAL A 82 15.97 -1.38 4.68
C VAL A 82 15.42 0.03 4.54
N ALA A 83 15.42 0.84 5.61
CA ALA A 83 14.97 2.22 5.57
C ALA A 83 15.79 3.06 4.57
N ASP A 84 17.11 2.89 4.54
CA ASP A 84 18.00 3.63 3.64
C ASP A 84 17.78 3.28 2.16
N GLY A 85 17.71 1.97 1.84
CA GLY A 85 17.42 1.49 0.49
C GLY A 85 16.03 1.92 0.00
N TRP A 86 15.02 1.82 0.87
CA TRP A 86 13.67 2.32 0.60
C TRP A 86 13.68 3.81 0.25
N ASN A 87 14.36 4.60 1.06
CA ASN A 87 14.42 6.05 0.89
C ASN A 87 15.15 6.47 -0.38
N SER A 88 16.17 5.70 -0.79
CA SER A 88 16.89 5.89 -2.04
C SER A 88 15.99 5.57 -3.25
N PHE A 89 15.41 4.36 -3.30
CA PHE A 89 14.58 3.94 -4.43
C PHE A 89 13.33 4.81 -4.60
N LEU A 90 12.53 4.98 -3.54
CA LEU A 90 11.33 5.82 -3.60
C LEU A 90 11.68 7.31 -3.71
N GLY A 91 12.87 7.73 -3.30
CA GLY A 91 13.40 9.07 -3.52
C GLY A 91 13.60 9.36 -5.00
N ALA A 92 14.24 8.44 -5.73
CA ALA A 92 14.42 8.55 -7.17
C ALA A 92 13.07 8.64 -7.91
N ILE A 93 12.11 7.75 -7.60
CA ILE A 93 10.77 7.78 -8.20
C ILE A 93 10.07 9.13 -8.02
N ARG A 94 10.19 9.76 -6.83
CA ARG A 94 9.46 11.02 -6.55
C ARG A 94 10.13 12.27 -7.09
N THR A 95 11.42 12.24 -7.39
CA THR A 95 12.20 13.47 -7.60
C THR A 95 13.13 13.46 -8.80
N GLN A 96 13.33 12.31 -9.46
CA GLN A 96 14.29 12.15 -10.55
C GLN A 96 13.67 11.54 -11.83
N THR A 97 12.34 11.38 -11.86
CA THR A 97 11.58 10.96 -13.04
C THR A 97 11.24 12.15 -13.94
N VAL A 98 10.97 11.88 -15.22
CA VAL A 98 10.50 12.84 -16.23
C VAL A 98 9.00 12.81 -16.47
N VAL A 99 8.31 11.73 -16.06
CA VAL A 99 6.84 11.67 -16.08
C VAL A 99 6.26 12.89 -15.36
N ASN A 100 5.22 13.51 -15.94
CA ASN A 100 4.51 14.60 -15.29
C ASN A 100 4.10 14.22 -13.87
N GLN A 101 4.47 15.05 -12.88
CA GLN A 101 4.25 14.72 -11.47
C GLN A 101 2.78 14.45 -11.14
N GLY A 102 1.83 15.22 -11.69
CA GLY A 102 0.41 14.98 -11.48
C GLY A 102 -0.03 13.60 -11.96
N LEU A 103 0.45 13.16 -13.12
CA LEU A 103 0.16 11.82 -13.66
C LEU A 103 0.79 10.70 -12.82
N LEU A 104 2.01 10.90 -12.32
CA LEU A 104 2.67 9.97 -11.41
C LEU A 104 1.88 9.82 -10.10
N GLU A 105 1.50 10.95 -9.50
CA GLU A 105 0.69 10.97 -8.27
C GLU A 105 -0.71 10.41 -8.48
N LEU A 106 -1.30 10.56 -9.68
CA LEU A 106 -2.57 9.93 -10.03
C LEU A 106 -2.46 8.39 -9.99
N ALA A 107 -1.38 7.82 -10.57
CA ALA A 107 -1.13 6.38 -10.51
C ALA A 107 -0.96 5.90 -9.06
N ILE A 108 -0.20 6.66 -8.26
CA ILE A 108 0.01 6.36 -6.83
C ILE A 108 -1.31 6.40 -6.05
N CYS A 109 -2.13 7.43 -6.26
CA CYS A 109 -3.45 7.52 -5.64
C CYS A 109 -4.33 6.34 -6.03
N ARG A 110 -4.26 5.89 -7.29
CA ARG A 110 -5.03 4.72 -7.74
C ARG A 110 -4.56 3.43 -7.06
N VAL A 111 -3.25 3.22 -6.90
CA VAL A 111 -2.72 2.10 -6.09
C VAL A 111 -3.27 2.14 -4.67
N ALA A 112 -3.25 3.31 -4.02
CA ALA A 112 -3.77 3.47 -2.67
C ALA A 112 -5.26 3.09 -2.55
N VAL A 113 -6.08 3.48 -3.53
CA VAL A 113 -7.51 3.11 -3.61
C VAL A 113 -7.69 1.59 -3.72
N LEU A 114 -7.01 0.97 -4.69
CA LEU A 114 -7.14 -0.47 -4.95
C LEU A 114 -6.65 -1.36 -3.79
N THR A 115 -5.70 -0.86 -3.02
CA THR A 115 -5.07 -1.58 -1.89
C THR A 115 -5.63 -1.16 -0.53
N SER A 116 -6.60 -0.24 -0.49
CA SER A 116 -7.13 0.35 0.74
C SER A 116 -6.05 1.02 1.63
N ALA A 117 -4.97 1.52 1.04
CA ALA A 117 -3.87 2.17 1.75
C ALA A 117 -4.20 3.63 2.09
N ILE A 118 -4.97 3.84 3.15
CA ILE A 118 -5.46 5.17 3.58
C ILE A 118 -4.32 6.14 3.91
N TYR A 119 -3.22 5.66 4.51
CA TYR A 119 -2.03 6.48 4.78
C TYR A 119 -1.43 7.03 3.48
N GLU A 120 -1.34 6.18 2.45
CA GLU A 120 -0.79 6.53 1.13
C GLU A 120 -1.71 7.54 0.43
N TRP A 121 -3.01 7.28 0.37
CA TRP A 121 -3.99 8.21 -0.19
C TRP A 121 -3.89 9.60 0.44
N ASN A 122 -3.90 9.66 1.78
CA ASN A 122 -3.88 10.93 2.51
C ASN A 122 -2.58 11.73 2.29
N ALA A 123 -1.48 11.06 1.97
CA ALA A 123 -0.19 11.69 1.67
C ALA A 123 -0.09 12.15 0.20
N HIS A 124 -0.63 11.37 -0.73
CA HIS A 124 -0.41 11.54 -2.18
C HIS A 124 -1.54 12.29 -2.90
N ALA A 125 -2.78 12.19 -2.44
CA ALA A 125 -3.91 12.91 -3.03
C ALA A 125 -3.72 14.46 -3.04
N PRO A 126 -3.17 15.11 -1.98
CA PRO A 126 -2.80 16.52 -2.06
C PRO A 126 -1.72 16.83 -3.11
N LEU A 127 -0.79 15.89 -3.34
CA LEU A 127 0.30 16.06 -4.30
C LEU A 127 -0.21 15.92 -5.74
N ALA A 128 -1.16 15.02 -6.00
CA ALA A 128 -1.85 14.92 -7.28
C ALA A 128 -2.54 16.24 -7.64
N LEU A 129 -3.29 16.83 -6.70
CA LEU A 129 -3.94 18.13 -6.90
C LEU A 129 -2.91 19.24 -7.17
N LYS A 130 -1.83 19.29 -6.38
CA LYS A 130 -0.73 20.26 -6.60
C LYS A 130 -0.02 20.05 -7.94
N GLY A 131 0.04 18.81 -8.43
CA GLY A 131 0.57 18.42 -9.73
C GLY A 131 -0.34 18.71 -10.91
N GLY A 132 -1.50 19.33 -10.68
CA GLY A 132 -2.42 19.77 -11.74
C GLY A 132 -3.58 18.81 -12.03
N ILE A 133 -3.72 17.71 -11.28
CA ILE A 133 -4.92 16.86 -11.37
C ILE A 133 -6.11 17.62 -10.79
N GLY A 134 -7.18 17.76 -11.56
CA GLY A 134 -8.37 18.48 -11.12
C GLY A 134 -9.13 17.72 -10.01
N PRO A 135 -9.87 18.40 -9.12
CA PRO A 135 -10.68 17.73 -8.10
C PRO A 135 -11.67 16.70 -8.67
N LYS A 136 -12.29 16.98 -9.83
CA LYS A 136 -13.21 16.04 -10.48
C LYS A 136 -12.50 14.78 -10.99
N GLU A 137 -11.27 14.93 -11.48
CA GLU A 137 -10.45 13.82 -11.98
C GLU A 137 -10.00 12.94 -10.81
N LEU A 138 -9.51 13.55 -9.73
CA LEU A 138 -9.11 12.81 -8.53
C LEU A 138 -10.32 12.12 -7.86
N HIS A 139 -11.51 12.73 -7.93
CA HIS A 139 -12.74 12.07 -7.48
C HIS A 139 -13.06 10.84 -8.34
N ALA A 140 -12.83 10.87 -9.65
CA ALA A 140 -12.96 9.70 -10.51
C ALA A 140 -11.95 8.60 -10.15
N VAL A 141 -10.70 8.97 -9.81
CA VAL A 141 -9.68 8.02 -9.32
C VAL A 141 -10.14 7.29 -8.06
N LEU A 142 -10.78 8.02 -7.13
CA LEU A 142 -11.29 7.49 -5.86
C LEU A 142 -12.51 6.56 -6.03
N THR A 143 -13.39 6.85 -6.99
CA THR A 143 -14.75 6.28 -7.04
C THR A 143 -14.99 5.28 -8.16
N LEU A 144 -14.22 5.33 -9.25
CA LEU A 144 -14.38 4.37 -10.34
C LEU A 144 -14.07 2.95 -9.85
N PRO A 145 -14.88 1.94 -10.24
CA PRO A 145 -14.59 0.54 -9.94
C PRO A 145 -13.27 0.09 -10.56
N SER A 146 -12.73 -1.03 -10.10
CA SER A 146 -11.54 -1.62 -10.72
C SER A 146 -11.81 -1.99 -12.18
N LEU A 147 -10.81 -1.80 -13.03
CA LEU A 147 -10.80 -2.11 -14.45
C LEU A 147 -10.05 -3.41 -14.76
N ALA A 148 -9.47 -4.05 -13.74
CA ALA A 148 -8.56 -5.18 -13.88
C ALA A 148 -9.24 -6.46 -14.40
N ASP A 149 -10.57 -6.58 -14.21
CA ASP A 149 -11.36 -7.72 -14.70
C ASP A 149 -11.79 -7.58 -16.17
N GLY A 150 -11.54 -6.43 -16.80
CA GLY A 150 -11.91 -6.16 -18.19
C GLY A 150 -13.41 -6.06 -18.43
N ALA A 151 -14.24 -5.87 -17.39
CA ALA A 151 -15.69 -5.80 -17.56
C ALA A 151 -16.08 -4.66 -18.52
N VAL A 152 -17.04 -4.93 -19.41
CA VAL A 152 -17.50 -3.97 -20.43
C VAL A 152 -18.06 -2.71 -19.77
N GLU A 153 -18.79 -2.86 -18.65
CA GLU A 153 -19.43 -1.74 -17.98
C GLU A 153 -18.44 -0.86 -17.21
N THR A 154 -17.41 -1.43 -16.60
CA THR A 154 -16.34 -0.65 -15.95
C THR A 154 -15.52 0.10 -17.00
N SER A 155 -15.29 -0.53 -18.15
CA SER A 155 -14.62 0.08 -19.30
C SER A 155 -15.43 1.24 -19.89
N ARG A 156 -16.75 1.10 -20.03
CA ARG A 156 -17.65 2.18 -20.46
C ARG A 156 -17.64 3.34 -19.46
N ALA A 157 -17.70 3.04 -18.16
CA ALA A 157 -17.65 4.06 -17.11
C ALA A 157 -16.34 4.86 -17.14
N LEU A 158 -15.20 4.21 -17.35
CA LEU A 158 -13.92 4.89 -17.56
C LEU A 158 -13.99 5.82 -18.77
N GLU A 159 -14.51 5.34 -19.91
CA GLU A 159 -14.55 6.14 -21.12
C GLU A 159 -15.49 7.35 -21.04
N GLN A 160 -16.56 7.26 -20.25
CA GLN A 160 -17.49 8.35 -19.99
C GLN A 160 -17.05 9.29 -18.86
N SER A 161 -15.95 8.95 -18.15
CA SER A 161 -15.43 9.79 -17.06
C SER A 161 -14.81 11.08 -17.57
N VAL A 162 -14.57 12.01 -16.63
CA VAL A 162 -13.93 13.31 -16.89
C VAL A 162 -12.43 13.20 -17.19
N LEU A 163 -11.84 12.01 -17.05
CA LEU A 163 -10.41 11.80 -17.17
C LEU A 163 -9.92 12.02 -18.60
N THR A 164 -8.72 12.59 -18.75
CA THR A 164 -8.07 12.74 -20.05
C THR A 164 -7.63 11.38 -20.61
N ALA A 165 -7.27 11.33 -21.90
CA ALA A 165 -6.80 10.09 -22.53
C ALA A 165 -5.59 9.46 -21.81
N GLN A 166 -4.63 10.30 -21.36
CA GLN A 166 -3.47 9.83 -20.60
C GLN A 166 -3.87 9.30 -19.22
N GLN A 167 -4.74 10.02 -18.50
CA GLN A 167 -5.23 9.60 -17.18
C GLN A 167 -6.01 8.28 -17.25
N LYS A 168 -6.86 8.11 -18.27
CA LYS A 168 -7.58 6.84 -18.52
C LYS A 168 -6.63 5.67 -18.77
N ALA A 169 -5.59 5.88 -19.58
CA ALA A 169 -4.58 4.86 -19.84
C ALA A 169 -3.83 4.47 -18.56
N ILE A 170 -3.44 5.44 -17.73
CA ILE A 170 -2.81 5.21 -16.42
C ILE A 170 -3.74 4.43 -15.48
N MET A 171 -5.04 4.77 -15.42
CA MET A 171 -6.00 4.06 -14.57
C MET A 171 -6.05 2.57 -14.91
N ARG A 172 -6.25 2.21 -16.18
CA ARG A 172 -6.30 0.80 -16.60
C ARG A 172 -4.96 0.08 -16.36
N TYR A 173 -3.85 0.71 -16.73
CA TYR A 173 -2.51 0.16 -16.52
C TYR A 173 -2.24 -0.12 -15.03
N THR A 174 -2.58 0.83 -14.17
CA THR A 174 -2.39 0.73 -12.72
C THR A 174 -3.25 -0.38 -12.13
N ASP A 175 -4.52 -0.49 -12.55
CA ASP A 175 -5.45 -1.51 -12.07
C ASP A 175 -4.97 -2.92 -12.39
N GLU A 176 -4.59 -3.17 -13.65
CA GLU A 176 -4.04 -4.46 -14.09
C GLU A 176 -2.74 -4.79 -13.37
N MET A 177 -1.77 -3.87 -13.35
CA MET A 177 -0.50 -4.08 -12.63
C MET A 177 -0.70 -4.38 -11.13
N THR A 178 -1.69 -3.75 -10.50
CA THR A 178 -1.91 -3.85 -9.06
C THR A 178 -2.64 -5.14 -8.66
N GLN A 179 -3.68 -5.52 -9.41
CA GLN A 179 -4.56 -6.62 -9.01
C GLN A 179 -4.28 -7.93 -9.74
N THR A 180 -3.89 -7.88 -11.02
CA THR A 180 -3.61 -9.09 -11.82
C THR A 180 -2.13 -9.29 -12.10
N VAL A 181 -1.28 -8.27 -11.87
CA VAL A 181 0.16 -8.20 -12.18
C VAL A 181 0.46 -8.25 -13.69
N ARG A 182 -0.37 -8.94 -14.46
CA ARG A 182 -0.29 -9.05 -15.90
C ARG A 182 -1.08 -7.93 -16.57
N VAL A 183 -0.33 -7.02 -17.19
CA VAL A 183 -0.87 -6.00 -18.08
C VAL A 183 -1.15 -6.62 -19.45
N GLN A 184 -2.30 -6.29 -20.04
CA GLN A 184 -2.66 -6.72 -21.39
C GLN A 184 -1.91 -5.91 -22.45
N ASP A 185 -1.62 -6.54 -23.59
CA ASP A 185 -0.89 -5.89 -24.69
C ASP A 185 -1.62 -4.63 -25.19
N GLU A 186 -2.96 -4.64 -25.21
CA GLU A 186 -3.75 -3.47 -25.59
C GLU A 186 -3.62 -2.32 -24.58
N THR A 187 -3.56 -2.62 -23.29
CA THR A 187 -3.39 -1.63 -22.22
C THR A 187 -2.00 -1.00 -22.30
N PHE A 188 -0.97 -1.81 -22.54
CA PHE A 188 0.39 -1.30 -22.75
C PHE A 188 0.49 -0.45 -24.03
N ALA A 189 -0.03 -0.95 -25.16
CA ALA A 189 -0.05 -0.21 -26.42
C ALA A 189 -0.80 1.12 -26.28
N ARG A 190 -1.85 1.17 -25.45
CA ARG A 190 -2.60 2.41 -25.20
C ARG A 190 -1.73 3.49 -24.56
N LEU A 191 -0.81 3.16 -23.66
CA LEU A 191 0.13 4.15 -23.09
C LEU A 191 0.98 4.81 -24.19
N GLN A 192 1.51 4.01 -25.12
CA GLN A 192 2.30 4.52 -26.24
C GLN A 192 1.46 5.42 -27.15
N GLN A 193 0.24 5.00 -27.47
CA GLN A 193 -0.69 5.76 -28.33
C GLN A 193 -1.07 7.13 -27.75
N VAL A 194 -1.14 7.25 -26.42
CA VAL A 194 -1.43 8.53 -25.75
C VAL A 194 -0.17 9.35 -25.45
N GLY A 195 0.96 8.96 -26.04
CA GLY A 195 2.17 9.78 -26.11
C GLY A 195 3.21 9.54 -25.02
N PHE A 196 3.11 8.47 -24.22
CA PHE A 196 4.19 8.12 -23.30
C PHE A 196 5.39 7.52 -24.06
N SER A 197 6.57 8.05 -23.79
CA SER A 197 7.84 7.47 -24.23
C SER A 197 8.19 6.21 -23.44
N ASP A 198 9.11 5.40 -23.96
CA ASP A 198 9.59 4.19 -23.27
C ASP A 198 10.12 4.49 -21.86
N ARG A 199 10.85 5.61 -21.70
CA ARG A 199 11.36 6.06 -20.39
C ARG A 199 10.21 6.36 -19.44
N GLU A 200 9.19 7.11 -19.89
CA GLU A 200 8.04 7.45 -19.06
C GLU A 200 7.23 6.20 -18.67
N ILE A 201 7.11 5.22 -19.57
CA ILE A 201 6.44 3.95 -19.26
C ILE A 201 7.22 3.18 -18.18
N VAL A 202 8.56 3.11 -18.26
CA VAL A 202 9.39 2.49 -17.22
C VAL A 202 9.22 3.22 -15.88
N GLU A 203 9.27 4.55 -15.88
CA GLU A 203 9.11 5.35 -14.66
C GLU A 203 7.70 5.19 -14.06
N LEU A 204 6.64 5.21 -14.86
CA LEU A 204 5.27 4.91 -14.43
C LEU A 204 5.16 3.50 -13.84
N THR A 205 5.74 2.50 -14.52
CA THR A 205 5.73 1.10 -14.09
C THR A 205 6.41 0.93 -12.73
N THR A 206 7.60 1.52 -12.58
CA THR A 206 8.36 1.45 -11.31
C THR A 206 7.67 2.22 -10.20
N ALA A 207 6.94 3.30 -10.50
CA ALA A 207 6.09 3.98 -9.53
C ALA A 207 4.91 3.09 -9.09
N VAL A 208 4.15 2.51 -10.01
CA VAL A 208 3.04 1.60 -9.67
C VAL A 208 3.54 0.41 -8.84
N ALA A 209 4.65 -0.23 -9.24
CA ALA A 209 5.25 -1.33 -8.50
C ALA A 209 5.78 -0.88 -7.12
N GLY A 210 6.46 0.27 -7.07
CA GLY A 210 6.99 0.85 -5.84
C GLY A 210 5.90 1.14 -4.82
N TYR A 211 4.78 1.74 -5.24
CA TYR A 211 3.67 2.03 -4.32
C TYR A 211 2.81 0.80 -4.01
N ASN A 212 2.82 -0.23 -4.86
CA ASN A 212 2.36 -1.56 -4.48
C ASN A 212 3.19 -2.16 -3.33
N CYS A 213 4.50 -1.89 -3.28
CA CYS A 213 5.34 -2.23 -2.13
C CYS A 213 5.01 -1.36 -0.91
N VAL A 214 4.89 -0.04 -1.09
CA VAL A 214 4.53 0.93 -0.03
C VAL A 214 3.22 0.55 0.66
N SER A 215 2.13 0.43 -0.09
CA SER A 215 0.81 0.02 0.40
C SER A 215 0.85 -1.28 1.20
N ARG A 216 1.56 -2.31 0.72
CA ARG A 216 1.69 -3.60 1.43
C ARG A 216 2.37 -3.44 2.78
N VAL A 217 3.39 -2.58 2.90
CA VAL A 217 4.02 -2.28 4.19
C VAL A 217 3.08 -1.47 5.09
N LEU A 218 2.48 -0.41 4.56
CA LEU A 218 1.60 0.49 5.31
C LEU A 218 0.41 -0.26 5.92
N VAL A 219 -0.29 -1.05 5.10
CA VAL A 219 -1.49 -1.77 5.51
C VAL A 219 -1.15 -2.95 6.41
N ALA A 220 -0.10 -3.73 6.08
CA ALA A 220 0.26 -4.89 6.90
C ALA A 220 0.69 -4.49 8.32
N LEU A 221 1.38 -3.36 8.47
CA LEU A 221 1.82 -2.86 9.77
C LEU A 221 0.82 -1.90 10.43
N ASP A 222 -0.22 -1.44 9.73
CA ASP A 222 -1.14 -0.38 10.20
C ASP A 222 -0.39 0.92 10.55
N VAL A 223 0.50 1.36 9.66
CA VAL A 223 1.34 2.56 9.85
C VAL A 223 0.46 3.80 10.03
N GLY A 224 0.73 4.58 11.08
CA GLY A 224 -0.08 5.74 11.48
C GLY A 224 -1.51 5.39 11.90
N GLU A 225 -1.77 4.10 12.17
CA GLU A 225 -3.04 3.58 12.67
C GLU A 225 -4.21 3.99 11.75
N ASN A 226 -4.03 3.78 10.45
CA ASN A 226 -4.95 4.27 9.42
C ASN A 226 -5.90 3.20 8.89
N ASN A 227 -5.68 1.91 9.11
CA ASN A 227 -6.45 0.85 8.43
C ASN A 227 -7.96 0.92 8.67
N ASN A 228 -8.39 1.50 9.79
CA ASN A 228 -9.81 1.66 10.15
C ASN A 228 -10.35 3.09 9.94
N LYS A 229 -9.60 3.96 9.26
CA LYS A 229 -10.02 5.34 8.97
C LYS A 229 -10.66 5.42 7.57
N ALA A 230 -11.30 6.53 7.27
CA ALA A 230 -11.70 6.82 5.90
C ALA A 230 -10.54 7.50 5.14
N MET A 231 -10.45 7.25 3.84
CA MET A 231 -9.70 8.13 2.94
C MET A 231 -10.29 9.54 3.01
N ARG A 232 -9.45 10.56 3.09
CA ARG A 232 -9.91 11.97 3.06
C ARG A 232 -10.66 12.24 1.75
N SER A 233 -11.75 12.98 1.85
CA SER A 233 -12.54 13.35 0.67
C SER A 233 -11.76 14.32 -0.22
N VAL A 234 -12.06 14.32 -1.51
CA VAL A 234 -11.40 15.22 -2.46
C VAL A 234 -11.76 16.69 -2.17
N GLU A 235 -12.95 16.93 -1.65
CA GLU A 235 -13.44 18.24 -1.22
C GLU A 235 -12.59 18.79 -0.06
N GLU A 236 -12.35 17.96 0.97
CA GLU A 236 -11.48 18.31 2.11
C GLU A 236 -10.04 18.58 1.66
N LEU A 237 -9.54 17.78 0.71
CA LEU A 237 -8.18 17.91 0.18
C LEU A 237 -8.03 19.20 -0.63
N ALA A 238 -8.99 19.50 -1.51
CA ALA A 238 -8.98 20.70 -2.34
C ALA A 238 -9.15 21.98 -1.51
N ALA A 239 -9.94 21.95 -0.44
CA ALA A 239 -10.10 23.08 0.46
C ALA A 239 -8.78 23.45 1.18
N GLY A 240 -7.95 22.46 1.52
CA GLY A 240 -6.67 22.67 2.20
C GLY A 240 -5.51 23.15 1.32
N LEU A 241 -5.72 23.32 0.01
CA LEU A 241 -4.72 23.88 -0.91
C LEU A 241 -4.88 25.39 -1.17
N LYS A 242 -5.97 25.97 -0.69
CA LYS A 242 -6.24 27.42 -0.72
C LYS A 242 -5.54 28.10 0.45
#